data_AF-A0A2L2YSL9-F1
#
_entry.id   AF-A0A2L2YSL9-F1
#
_cell.length_a   1.000
_cell.length_b   1.000
_cell.length_c   1.000
_cell.angle_alpha   90.00
_cell.angle_beta   90.00
_cell.angle_gamma   90.00
#
_symmetry.space_group_name_H-M   'P 1'
#
loop_
_entity.id
_entity.type
_entity.pdbx_description
1 polymer ?
#
loop_
_entity_poly.entity_id
_entity_poly.type
_entity_poly.pdbx_seq_one_letter_code
_entity_poly.pdbx_strand_id
1 'polypeptide(L)' 'SVSYNYHQVITKTPTKEPFLQCAFCSYTTKRRTSLKNHRLVHSKERPFKCTKCPNGFTTRQNLKRHYIALHR' A
#
# COMPACT_ATOMS: atom_id res chain seq x y z
N SER A 1 -16.22 -7.28 -7.31
CA SER A 1 -15.79 -6.08 -6.57
C SER A 1 -14.78 -6.49 -5.51
N VAL A 2 -13.49 -6.13 -5.60
CA VAL A 2 -12.51 -6.45 -4.55
C VAL A 2 -12.69 -5.48 -3.38
N SER A 3 -13.34 -5.94 -2.31
CA SER A 3 -13.57 -5.13 -1.11
C SER A 3 -12.32 -5.12 -0.23
N TYR A 4 -11.80 -3.92 0.06
CA TYR A 4 -10.65 -3.75 0.95
C TYR A 4 -11.17 -3.38 2.35
N ASN A 5 -11.07 -4.28 3.32
CA ASN A 5 -11.49 -4.00 4.70
C ASN A 5 -10.48 -3.06 5.38
N TYR A 6 -10.97 -1.92 5.88
CA TYR A 6 -10.21 -0.90 6.61
C TYR A 6 -10.74 -0.76 8.03
N HIS A 7 -9.87 -0.62 9.04
CA HIS A 7 -10.30 -0.23 10.40
C HIS A 7 -9.95 1.25 10.65
N GLN A 8 -10.87 2.00 11.23
CA GLN A 8 -10.66 3.41 11.59
C GLN A 8 -10.30 3.50 13.07
N VAL A 9 -9.21 4.19 13.40
CA VAL A 9 -8.80 4.42 14.80
C VAL A 9 -8.81 5.92 15.06
N ILE A 10 -9.58 6.32 16.07
CA ILE A 10 -9.70 7.71 16.51
C ILE A 10 -8.88 7.86 17.80
N THR A 11 -7.70 8.49 17.71
CA THR A 11 -6.91 8.84 18.88
C THR A 11 -7.48 10.11 19.51
N LYS A 12 -7.95 10.03 20.76
CA LYS A 12 -8.42 11.18 21.55
C LYS A 12 -7.23 11.99 22.09
N THR A 13 -6.58 12.76 21.22
CA THR A 13 -5.59 13.79 21.60
C THR A 13 -6.02 15.13 20.99
N PRO A 14 -5.57 16.28 21.53
CA PRO A 14 -6.07 17.60 21.14
C PRO A 14 -5.87 17.98 19.66
N THR A 15 -5.07 17.21 18.92
CA THR A 15 -4.80 17.37 17.48
C THR A 15 -5.51 16.26 16.68
N LYS A 16 -6.78 16.54 16.33
CA LYS A 16 -7.72 15.66 15.62
C LYS A 16 -7.32 15.30 14.17
N GLU A 17 -6.36 14.40 13.96
CA GLU A 17 -6.28 13.69 12.66
C GLU A 17 -6.54 12.20 12.83
N PRO A 18 -7.67 11.66 12.31
CA PRO A 18 -7.98 10.25 12.40
C PRO A 18 -7.01 9.41 11.56
N PHE A 19 -6.55 8.29 12.11
CA PHE A 19 -5.69 7.34 11.41
C PHE A 19 -6.49 6.11 10.95
N LEU A 20 -6.01 5.49 9.89
CA LEU A 20 -6.54 4.24 9.35
C LEU A 20 -5.56 3.12 9.67
N GLN A 21 -6.06 2.04 10.27
CA GLN A 21 -5.27 0.87 10.66
C GLN A 21 -5.55 -0.33 9.74
N CYS A 22 -4.50 -1.10 9.48
CA CYS A 22 -4.61 -2.39 8.81
C CYS A 22 -5.31 -3.42 9.69
N ALA A 23 -6.22 -4.20 9.11
CA ALA A 23 -6.91 -5.29 9.81
C ALA A 23 -5.98 -6.46 10.21
N PHE A 24 -4.83 -6.58 9.55
CA PHE A 24 -3.97 -7.76 9.63
C PHE A 24 -2.63 -7.49 10.32
N CYS A 25 -2.30 -6.24 10.65
CA CYS A 25 -1.08 -5.86 11.35
C CYS A 25 -1.20 -4.47 11.99
N SER A 26 -0.18 -4.06 12.74
CA SER A 26 -0.13 -2.75 13.42
C SER A 26 0.16 -1.56 12.52
N TYR A 27 0.16 -1.72 11.19
CA TYR A 27 0.40 -0.62 10.26
C TYR A 27 -0.75 0.40 10.31
N THR A 28 -0.40 1.67 10.50
CA THR A 28 -1.33 2.80 10.50
C THR A 28 -0.91 3.86 9.50
N THR A 29 -1.89 4.57 8.93
CA THR A 29 -1.64 5.66 7.98
C THR A 29 -2.80 6.63 7.96
N LYS A 30 -2.52 7.90 7.63
CA LYS A 30 -3.54 8.93 7.43
C LYS A 30 -4.27 8.79 6.08
N ARG A 31 -3.67 8.10 5.10
CA ARG A 31 -4.15 8.07 3.71
C ARG A 31 -4.78 6.73 3.35
N ARG A 32 -6.04 6.75 2.89
CA ARG A 32 -6.75 5.55 2.38
C ARG A 32 -5.98 4.83 1.27
N THR A 33 -5.38 5.57 0.35
CA THR A 33 -4.59 5.02 -0.76
C THR A 33 -3.36 4.26 -0.25
N SER A 34 -2.69 4.78 0.78
CA SER A 34 -1.59 4.09 1.45
C SER A 34 -2.04 2.79 2.08
N LEU A 35 -3.18 2.78 2.79
CA LEU A 35 -3.70 1.56 3.41
C LEU A 35 -4.12 0.51 2.37
N LYS A 36 -4.74 0.94 1.27
CA LYS A 36 -5.10 0.07 0.15
C LYS A 36 -3.86 -0.59 -0.47
N ASN A 37 -2.82 0.19 -0.75
CA ASN A 37 -1.56 -0.32 -1.30
C ASN A 37 -0.84 -1.23 -0.29
N HIS A 38 -0.88 -0.89 1.00
CA HIS A 38 -0.33 -1.72 2.06
C HIS A 38 -1.00 -3.10 2.09
N ARG A 39 -2.33 -3.20 1.93
CA ARG A 39 -3.00 -4.53 1.91
C ARG A 39 -2.45 -5.50 0.85
N LEU A 40 -1.84 -5.00 -0.22
CA LEU A 40 -1.19 -5.84 -1.24
C LEU A 40 0.03 -6.62 -0.69
N VAL A 41 0.63 -6.20 0.43
CA VAL A 41 1.67 -7.00 1.08
C VAL A 41 1.11 -8.26 1.74
N HIS A 42 -0.15 -8.22 2.19
CA HIS A 42 -0.81 -9.39 2.78
C HIS A 42 -1.34 -10.36 1.71
N SER A 43 -1.93 -9.85 0.62
CA SER A 43 -2.41 -10.71 -0.48
C SER A 43 -1.29 -11.23 -1.39
N LYS A 44 -0.07 -10.69 -1.27
CA LYS A 44 1.06 -10.91 -2.18
C LYS A 44 0.75 -10.52 -3.64
N GLU A 45 -0.39 -9.88 -3.90
CA GLU A 45 -0.71 -9.36 -5.21
C GLU A 45 0.28 -8.26 -5.59
N ARG A 46 0.75 -8.33 -6.84
CA ARG A 46 1.67 -7.33 -7.39
C ARG A 46 1.12 -6.83 -8.73
N PRO A 47 0.17 -5.88 -8.71
CA PRO A 47 -0.53 -5.42 -9.91
C PRO A 47 0.40 -4.73 -10.92
N PHE A 48 1.50 -4.15 -10.45
CA PHE A 48 2.45 -3.44 -11.29
C PHE A 48 3.60 -4.36 -11.67
N LYS A 49 3.47 -5.02 -12.83
CA LYS A 49 4.49 -5.94 -13.35
C LYS A 49 5.52 -5.20 -14.19
N CYS A 50 6.78 -5.63 -14.09
CA CYS A 50 7.82 -5.21 -15.03
C CYS A 50 7.60 -5.92 -16.38
N THR A 51 7.84 -5.22 -17.48
CA THR A 51 7.73 -5.77 -18.83
C THR A 51 9.02 -6.43 -19.32
N LYS A 52 10.13 -6.24 -18.61
CA LYS A 52 11.46 -6.74 -18.97
C LYS A 52 11.94 -7.89 -18.09
N CYS A 53 11.31 -8.13 -16.93
CA CYS A 53 11.64 -9.24 -16.05
C CYS A 53 10.40 -9.70 -15.24
N PRO A 54 10.46 -10.84 -14.55
CA PRO A 54 9.32 -11.38 -13.79
C PRO A 54 8.91 -10.57 -12.54
N ASN A 55 9.67 -9.53 -12.18
CA ASN A 55 9.43 -8.77 -10.96
C ASN A 55 8.11 -7.98 -11.01
N GLY A 56 7.39 -7.99 -9.90
CA GLY A 56 6.19 -7.19 -9.69
C GLY A 56 6.32 -6.30 -8.46
N PHE A 57 5.49 -5.26 -8.41
CA PHE A 57 5.50 -4.25 -7.35
C PHE A 57 4.08 -3.93 -6.87
N THR A 58 3.97 -3.48 -5.62
CA THR A 58 2.71 -3.02 -5.02
C THR A 58 2.34 -1.61 -5.42
N THR A 59 3.29 -0.82 -5.96
CA THR A 59 3.06 0.56 -6.39
C THR A 59 3.75 0.85 -7.72
N ARG A 60 3.17 1.77 -8.51
CA ARG A 60 3.75 2.26 -9.77
C ARG A 60 5.11 2.94 -9.56
N GLN A 61 5.28 3.66 -8.46
CA GLN A 61 6.54 4.36 -8.17
C GLN A 61 7.70 3.38 -7.90
N ASN A 62 7.42 2.27 -7.21
CA ASN A 62 8.42 1.22 -7.02
C ASN A 62 8.80 0.55 -8.36
N LEU A 63 7.82 0.27 -9.24
CA LEU A 63 8.10 -0.22 -10.58
C LEU A 63 8.94 0.78 -11.39
N LYS A 64 8.60 2.07 -11.38
CA LYS A 64 9.35 3.11 -12.11
C LYS A 64 10.81 3.17 -11.65
N ARG A 65 11.05 3.17 -10.33
CA ARG A 65 12.40 3.16 -9.78
C ARG A 65 13.18 1.91 -10.19
N HIS A 66 12.56 0.73 -10.10
CA HIS A 66 13.15 -0.52 -10.56
C HIS A 66 13.52 -0.46 -12.05
N TYR A 67 12.59 -0.02 -12.89
CA TYR A 67 12.79 0.06 -14.32
C TYR A 67 13.94 1.01 -14.68
N ILE A 68 14.00 2.18 -14.03
CA ILE A 68 15.10 3.13 -14.25
C ILE A 68 16.46 2.56 -13.81
N ALA A 69 16.49 1.79 -12.74
CA ALA A 69 17.75 1.26 -12.19
C ALA A 69 18.28 0.04 -12.96
N LEU A 70 17.40 -0.80 -13.52
CA LEU A 70 17.78 -2.11 -14.08
C LEU A 70 17.46 -2.31 -15.56
N HIS A 71 16.64 -1.45 -16.17
CA HIS A 71 16.09 -1.65 -17.52
C HIS A 71 16.00 -0.35 -18.35
N ARG A 72 16.65 0.73 -17.91
CA ARG A 72 16.75 1.98 -18.66
C ARG A 72 18.07 2.08 -19.39
#